data_AF-A0A952HZR0-F1
#
_entry.id   AF-A0A952HZR0-F1
#
_cell.length_a   1.000
_cell.length_b   1.000
_cell.length_c   1.000
_cell.angle_alpha   90.00
_cell.angle_beta   90.00
_cell.angle_gamma   90.00
#
_symmetry.space_group_name_H-M   'P 1'
#
loop_
_entity.id
_entity.type
_entity.pdbx_description
1 polymer ?
#
loop_
_entity_poly.entity_id
_entity_poly.type
_entity_poly.pdbx_seq_one_letter_code
_entity_poly.pdbx_strand_id
1 'polypeptide(L)' 'GLLKNKKAFAIVVSGGTSIDSDIDFATPYLRHILSFVGITDLTIIGSSMAGLDEETAHQKALDSIRSAVI' A
#
# COMPACT_ATOMS: atom_id res chain seq x y z
N GLY A 1 -10.03 12.55 -13.33
CA GLY A 1 -10.15 11.12 -13.63
C GLY A 1 -11.45 10.73 -14.31
N LEU A 2 -11.36 9.84 -15.31
CA LEU A 2 -12.49 9.24 -16.05
C LEU A 2 -12.98 7.93 -15.43
N LEU A 3 -12.13 7.25 -14.66
CA LEU A 3 -12.53 6.05 -13.91
C LEU A 3 -13.47 6.47 -12.76
N LYS A 4 -14.55 5.70 -12.57
CA LYS A 4 -15.56 5.91 -11.52
C LYS A 4 -15.80 4.61 -10.78
N ASN A 5 -16.11 4.70 -9.49
CA ASN A 5 -16.49 3.58 -8.62
C ASN A 5 -15.47 2.42 -8.68
N LYS A 6 -14.19 2.75 -8.57
CA LYS A 6 -13.09 1.78 -8.52
C LYS A 6 -12.39 1.87 -7.18
N LYS A 7 -12.24 0.70 -6.56
CA LYS A 7 -11.39 0.46 -5.39
C LYS A 7 -10.08 -0.17 -5.84
N ALA A 8 -8.98 0.28 -5.27
CA ALA A 8 -7.66 -0.28 -5.50
C ALA A 8 -7.01 -0.69 -4.17
N PHE A 9 -6.22 -1.75 -4.23
CA PHE A 9 -5.36 -2.19 -3.15
C PHE A 9 -3.92 -2.18 -3.68
N ALA A 10 -3.01 -1.51 -2.99
CA ALA A 10 -1.60 -1.58 -3.29
C ALA A 10 -0.88 -2.33 -2.17
N ILE A 11 -0.27 -3.46 -2.53
CA ILE A 11 0.56 -4.24 -1.61
C ILE A 11 2.00 -3.73 -1.76
N VAL A 12 2.52 -3.07 -0.72
CA VAL A 12 3.85 -2.45 -0.70
C VAL A 12 4.70 -3.13 0.36
N VAL A 13 5.83 -3.69 -0.05
CA VAL A 13 6.82 -4.28 0.85
C VAL A 13 8.09 -3.45 0.74
N SER A 14 8.55 -2.92 1.87
CA SER A 14 9.77 -2.12 1.92
C SER A 14 10.80 -2.74 2.85
N GLY A 15 12.01 -2.93 2.33
CA GLY A 15 13.12 -3.55 3.08
C GLY A 15 13.67 -2.67 4.22
N GLY A 16 13.57 -1.35 4.11
CA GLY A 16 14.13 -0.42 5.10
C GLY A 16 13.50 0.98 5.15
N THR A 17 12.69 1.36 4.16
CA THR A 17 11.95 2.63 4.16
C THR A 17 10.58 2.42 4.77
N SER A 18 10.25 3.12 5.85
CA SER A 18 8.90 3.06 6.42
C SER A 18 7.88 3.62 5.43
N ILE A 19 6.78 2.90 5.25
CA ILE A 19 5.64 3.37 4.44
C ILE A 19 5.13 4.70 5.01
N ASP A 20 4.79 5.63 4.13
CA ASP A 20 4.34 6.99 4.43
C ASP A 20 5.35 7.87 5.19
N SER A 21 6.63 7.46 5.27
CA SER A 21 7.69 8.34 5.75
C SER A 21 8.07 9.41 4.73
N ASP A 22 8.81 10.43 5.16
CA ASP A 22 9.27 11.52 4.28
C ASP A 22 10.16 11.04 3.11
N ILE A 23 10.75 9.85 3.24
CA ILE A 23 11.57 9.21 2.20
C ILE A 23 10.83 8.08 1.47
N ASP A 24 9.54 7.87 1.75
CA ASP A 24 8.66 7.04 0.94
C ASP A 24 8.11 7.85 -0.23
N PHE A 25 8.74 7.71 -1.39
CA PHE A 25 8.28 8.33 -2.61
C PHE A 25 7.23 7.51 -3.36
N ALA A 26 7.11 6.21 -3.09
CA ALA A 26 6.28 5.30 -3.87
C ALA A 26 4.80 5.47 -3.50
N THR A 27 4.49 5.42 -2.22
CA THR A 27 3.11 5.46 -1.74
C THR A 27 2.39 6.79 -2.02
N PRO A 28 2.98 7.97 -1.75
CA PRO A 28 2.34 9.25 -2.11
C PRO A 28 2.21 9.44 -3.63
N TYR A 29 3.17 8.96 -4.42
CA TYR A 29 3.09 9.02 -5.88
C TYR A 29 1.95 8.15 -6.43
N LEU A 30 1.79 6.93 -5.91
CA LEU A 30 0.67 6.05 -6.27
C LEU A 30 -0.68 6.70 -5.95
N ARG A 31 -0.84 7.29 -4.75
CA ARG A 31 -2.05 8.05 -4.40
C ARG A 31 -2.32 9.18 -5.38
N HIS A 32 -1.29 9.93 -5.75
CA HIS A 32 -1.43 11.06 -6.67
C HIS A 32 -1.92 10.63 -8.05
N ILE A 33 -1.27 9.65 -8.66
CA ILE A 33 -1.62 9.20 -10.02
C ILE A 33 -2.98 8.49 -10.05
N LEU A 34 -3.25 7.64 -9.07
CA LEU A 34 -4.53 6.94 -9.01
C LEU A 34 -5.69 7.94 -8.84
N SER A 35 -5.51 8.95 -8.00
CA SER A 35 -6.48 10.06 -7.86
C SER A 35 -6.65 10.83 -9.17
N PHE A 36 -5.56 11.11 -9.89
CA PHE A 36 -5.62 11.78 -11.19
C PHE A 36 -6.49 11.02 -12.21
N VAL A 37 -6.32 9.70 -12.32
CA VAL A 37 -7.12 8.86 -13.24
C VAL A 37 -8.54 8.56 -12.74
N GLY A 38 -8.84 8.81 -11.46
CA GLY A 38 -10.18 8.74 -10.88
C GLY A 38 -10.41 7.62 -9.85
N ILE A 39 -9.33 6.97 -9.41
CA ILE A 39 -9.34 5.96 -8.36
C ILE A 39 -8.94 6.64 -7.05
N THR A 40 -9.94 7.02 -6.25
CA THR A 40 -9.73 7.71 -4.97
C THR A 40 -9.84 6.79 -3.76
N ASP A 41 -10.43 5.60 -3.92
CA ASP A 41 -10.50 4.57 -2.89
C ASP A 41 -9.29 3.64 -3.04
N LEU A 42 -8.16 4.07 -2.48
CA LEU A 42 -6.92 3.29 -2.45
C LEU A 42 -6.61 2.87 -1.01
N THR A 43 -6.52 1.57 -0.78
CA THR A 43 -6.00 1.01 0.47
C THR A 43 -4.55 0.55 0.25
N ILE A 44 -3.64 1.09 1.05
CA ILE A 44 -2.25 0.61 1.08
C ILE A 44 -2.17 -0.50 2.11
N ILE A 45 -1.72 -1.66 1.67
CA ILE A 45 -1.42 -2.80 2.52
C ILE A 45 0.09 -2.94 2.48
N GLY A 46 0.76 -2.87 3.62
CA GLY A 46 2.20 -3.03 3.55
C GLY A 46 2.88 -3.32 4.86
N SER A 47 4.08 -3.86 4.71
CA SER A 47 5.01 -4.10 5.80
C SER A 47 6.27 -3.29 5.55
N SER A 48 6.66 -2.53 6.57
CA SER A 48 7.94 -1.81 6.60
C SER A 48 8.97 -2.67 7.29
N MET A 49 10.23 -2.59 6.84
CA MET A 49 11.38 -3.30 7.41
C MET A 49 11.35 -4.82 7.21
N ALA A 50 10.87 -5.30 6.06
CA ALA A 50 10.88 -6.73 5.73
C ALA A 50 12.30 -7.35 5.70
N GLY A 51 13.36 -6.53 5.66
CA GLY A 51 14.74 -7.00 5.78
C GLY A 51 15.19 -7.33 7.22
N LEU A 52 14.39 -7.01 8.25
CA LEU A 52 14.72 -7.29 9.66
C LEU A 52 13.97 -8.51 10.23
N ASP A 53 12.73 -8.76 9.77
CA ASP A 53 11.90 -9.89 10.19
C ASP A 53 10.87 -10.22 9.09
N GLU A 54 11.23 -11.18 8.24
CA GLU A 54 10.46 -11.62 7.07
C GLU A 54 9.13 -12.28 7.46
N GLU A 55 9.11 -13.06 8.55
CA GLU A 55 7.95 -13.79 9.05
C GLU A 55 6.87 -12.81 9.54
N THR A 56 7.27 -11.82 10.36
CA THR A 56 6.37 -10.78 10.85
C THR A 56 5.83 -9.91 9.69
N ALA A 57 6.66 -9.64 8.68
CA ALA A 57 6.24 -8.89 7.50
C ALA A 57 5.21 -9.65 6.65
N HIS A 58 5.42 -10.95 6.45
CA HIS A 58 4.49 -11.81 5.72
C HIS A 58 3.15 -11.95 6.45
N GLN A 59 3.18 -12.15 7.77
CA GLN A 59 1.96 -12.27 8.57
C GLN A 59 1.13 -10.97 8.56
N LYS A 60 1.76 -9.81 8.76
CA LYS A 60 1.08 -8.50 8.68
C LYS A 60 0.44 -8.24 7.32
N ALA A 61 1.12 -8.64 6.24
CA ALA A 61 0.58 -8.53 4.89
C ALA A 61 -0.67 -9.40 4.72
N LEU A 62 -0.63 -10.66 5.15
CA LEU A 62 -1.77 -11.57 5.09
C LEU A 62 -2.97 -11.10 5.92
N ASP A 63 -2.73 -10.60 7.13
CA ASP A 63 -3.79 -10.09 8.00
C ASP A 63 -4.47 -8.86 7.39
N SER A 64 -3.67 -7.94 6.82
CA SER A 64 -4.16 -6.76 6.14
C SER A 64 -4.95 -7.09 4.87
N ILE A 65 -4.54 -8.11 4.11
CA ILE A 65 -5.29 -8.61 2.95
C ILE A 65 -6.66 -9.15 3.39
N ARG A 66 -6.71 -9.94 4.48
CA ARG A 66 -7.96 -10.50 5.01
C ARG A 66 -8.94 -9.40 5.42
N SER A 67 -8.48 -8.39 6.15
CA SER A 67 -9.34 -7.26 6.56
C SER A 67 -9.78 -6.35 5.41
N ALA A 68 -9.06 -6.38 4.29
CA ALA A 68 -9.32 -5.52 3.14
C ALA A 68 -10.33 -6.11 2.14
N VAL A 69 -10.44 -7.45 2.09
CA VAL A 69 -11.18 -8.20 1.07
C VAL A 69 -12.42 -8.91 1.62
N ILE A 70 -12.49 -9.17 2.93
CA ILE A 70 -13.60 -9.84 3.63
C ILE A 70 -14.29 -8.82 4.54
#